data_AF-A0A7J3APZ2-F1
#
_entry.id   AF-A0A7J3APZ2-F1
#
_cell.length_a   1.000
_cell.length_b   1.000
_cell.length_c   1.000
_cell.angle_alpha   90.00
_cell.angle_beta   90.00
_cell.angle_gamma   90.00
#
_symmetry.space_group_name_H-M   'P 1'
#
loop_
_entity.id
_entity.type
_entity.pdbx_description
1 polymer ?
#
loop_
_entity_poly.entity_id
_entity_poly.type
_entity_poly.pdbx_seq_one_letter_code
_entity_poly.pdbx_strand_id
1 'polypeptide(L)'
;MRCPRCQRRIGFNVRGNVCPYCGAWLLSRPPSEHMLQHMARREGQDDFLSDFPWIGGTPGPRATLFTAIWITAIVILALSILVSFVLMEFVLALVLIVLVAIVGSLPMLFLIGSRI
;
A
#
# COMPACT_ATOMS: atom_id res chain seq x y z
N MET A 1 -22.47 -4.02 5.04
CA MET A 1 -23.26 -5.29 4.88
C MET A 1 -23.20 -6.13 6.17
N ARG A 2 -24.13 -7.07 6.43
CA ARG A 2 -24.01 -8.05 7.54
C ARG A 2 -23.68 -9.43 6.97
N CYS A 3 -22.83 -10.19 7.64
CA CYS A 3 -22.54 -11.57 7.22
C CYS A 3 -23.78 -12.46 7.40
N PRO A 4 -24.18 -13.26 6.40
CA PRO A 4 -25.33 -14.17 6.53
C PRO A 4 -25.10 -15.26 7.58
N ARG A 5 -23.84 -15.65 7.86
CA ARG A 5 -23.49 -16.74 8.78
C ARG A 5 -23.26 -16.26 10.22
N CYS A 6 -22.47 -15.20 10.43
CA CYS A 6 -22.12 -14.72 11.78
C CYS A 6 -22.83 -13.43 12.18
N GLN A 7 -23.67 -12.84 11.32
CA GLN A 7 -24.47 -11.63 11.54
C GLN A 7 -23.68 -10.36 11.91
N ARG A 8 -22.35 -10.43 12.01
CA ARG A 8 -21.47 -9.28 12.28
C ARG A 8 -21.51 -8.29 11.11
N ARG A 9 -21.44 -7.01 11.45
CA ARG A 9 -21.39 -5.91 10.47
C ARG A 9 -20.02 -5.87 9.80
N ILE A 10 -20.01 -5.81 8.48
CA ILE A 10 -18.83 -5.72 7.62
C ILE A 10 -18.87 -4.35 6.95
N GLY A 11 -17.77 -3.60 7.08
CA GLY A 11 -17.60 -2.29 6.44
C GLY A 11 -17.54 -2.40 4.92
N PHE A 12 -18.02 -1.37 4.23
CA PHE A 12 -18.05 -1.32 2.76
C PHE A 12 -16.65 -1.34 2.10
N ASN A 13 -15.59 -1.02 2.86
CA ASN A 13 -14.21 -1.06 2.36
C ASN A 13 -13.56 -2.46 2.43
N VAL A 14 -14.24 -3.46 2.98
CA VAL A 14 -13.73 -4.84 2.96
C VAL A 14 -14.08 -5.44 1.60
N ARG A 15 -13.21 -5.22 0.60
CA ARG A 15 -13.32 -5.77 -0.77
C ARG A 15 -12.98 -7.27 -0.80
N GLY A 16 -13.68 -8.07 0.01
CA GLY A 16 -13.50 -9.52 0.07
C GLY A 16 -14.81 -10.24 -0.21
N ASN A 17 -14.74 -11.35 -0.93
CA ASN A 17 -15.90 -12.22 -1.17
C ASN A 17 -16.24 -13.09 0.06
N VAL A 18 -15.45 -12.97 1.13
CA VAL A 18 -15.45 -13.82 2.31
C VAL A 18 -15.50 -12.97 3.58
N CYS A 19 -16.22 -13.45 4.60
CA CYS A 19 -16.34 -12.78 5.88
C CYS A 19 -15.00 -12.82 6.63
N PRO A 20 -14.45 -11.66 7.07
CA PRO A 20 -13.18 -11.62 7.79
C PRO A 20 -13.25 -12.26 9.19
N TYR A 21 -14.45 -12.49 9.73
CA TYR A 21 -14.62 -13.04 11.08
C TYR A 21 -14.87 -14.55 11.11
N CYS A 22 -15.52 -15.10 10.07
CA CYS A 22 -15.99 -16.48 10.10
C CYS A 22 -15.67 -17.25 8.81
N GLY A 23 -14.97 -16.65 7.85
CA GLY A 23 -14.60 -17.31 6.59
C GLY A 23 -15.79 -17.66 5.69
N ALA A 24 -17.00 -17.19 6.01
CA ALA A 24 -18.19 -17.50 5.23
C ALA A 24 -18.27 -16.62 3.97
N TRP A 25 -18.65 -17.22 2.85
CA TRP A 25 -18.90 -16.47 1.61
C TRP A 25 -20.02 -15.44 1.83
N LEU A 26 -19.74 -14.22 1.38
CA LEU A 26 -20.61 -13.07 1.55
C LEU A 26 -21.56 -12.86 0.36
N LEU A 27 -21.23 -13.45 -0.78
CA LEU A 27 -22.06 -13.45 -1.97
C LEU A 27 -23.12 -14.56 -1.86
N SER A 28 -24.32 -14.28 -2.36
CA SER A 28 -25.49 -15.15 -2.28
C SER A 28 -25.42 -16.42 -3.15
N ARG A 29 -24.42 -16.54 -4.02
CA ARG A 29 -24.13 -17.74 -4.81
C ARG A 29 -22.68 -18.18 -4.61
N PRO A 30 -22.41 -19.50 -4.48
CA PRO A 30 -21.05 -19.99 -4.53
C PRO A 30 -20.41 -19.61 -5.88
N PRO A 31 -19.12 -19.27 -5.91
CA PRO A 31 -18.42 -18.90 -7.14
C PRO A 31 -18.45 -20.07 -8.14
N SER A 32 -18.55 -19.76 -9.43
CA SER A 32 -18.38 -20.78 -10.47
C SER A 32 -16.94 -21.29 -10.50
N GLU A 33 -16.71 -22.51 -11.00
CA GLU A 33 -15.35 -23.05 -11.18
C GLU A 33 -14.44 -22.11 -11.97
N HIS A 34 -14.99 -21.40 -12.95
CA HIS A 34 -14.29 -20.39 -13.71
C HIS A 34 -13.88 -19.18 -12.85
N MET A 35 -14.73 -18.73 -11.91
CA MET A 35 -14.37 -17.68 -10.95
C MET A 35 -13.32 -18.16 -9.95
N LEU A 36 -13.40 -19.40 -9.48
CA LEU A 36 -12.39 -20.00 -8.58
C LEU A 36 -11.02 -20.07 -9.26
N GLN A 37 -10.96 -20.46 -10.53
CA GLN A 37 -9.71 -20.44 -11.29
C GLN A 37 -9.18 -19.03 -11.51
N HIS A 38 -10.03 -18.03 -11.75
CA HIS A 38 -9.60 -16.63 -11.85
C HIS A 38 -9.12 -16.06 -10.52
N MET A 39 -9.75 -16.41 -9.40
CA MET A 39 -9.29 -16.03 -8.07
C MET A 39 -7.96 -16.69 -7.74
N ALA A 40 -7.82 -18.01 -7.94
CA ALA A 40 -6.57 -18.74 -7.73
C ALA A 40 -5.41 -18.23 -8.60
N ARG A 41 -5.71 -17.74 -9.82
CA ARG A 41 -4.69 -17.12 -10.70
C ARG A 41 -4.31 -15.69 -10.30
N ARG A 42 -5.13 -15.00 -9.49
CA ARG A 42 -4.89 -13.61 -9.03
C ARG A 42 -4.55 -13.50 -7.54
N GLU A 43 -4.58 -14.60 -6.78
CA GLU A 43 -4.42 -14.70 -5.32
C GLU A 43 -3.02 -14.37 -4.78
N GLY A 44 -2.24 -13.54 -5.49
CA GLY A 44 -0.92 -13.10 -5.03
C GLY A 44 -0.41 -11.81 -5.69
N GLN A 45 -1.00 -11.37 -6.81
CA GLN A 45 -0.62 -10.11 -7.46
C GLN A 45 -1.29 -8.89 -6.80
N ASP A 46 -2.51 -9.06 -6.30
CA ASP A 46 -3.30 -7.94 -5.75
C ASP A 46 -3.07 -7.72 -4.24
N ASP A 47 -2.57 -8.72 -3.50
CA ASP A 47 -2.35 -8.61 -2.05
C ASP A 47 -1.31 -7.53 -1.73
N PHE A 48 -0.20 -7.48 -2.46
CA PHE A 48 0.85 -6.48 -2.27
C PHE A 48 0.39 -5.05 -2.64
N LEU A 49 -0.48 -4.91 -3.65
CA LEU A 49 -1.05 -3.61 -4.04
C LEU A 49 -2.12 -3.14 -3.05
N SER A 50 -2.88 -4.08 -2.48
CA SER A 50 -3.86 -3.81 -1.42
C SER A 50 -3.22 -3.50 -0.07
N ASP A 51 -1.97 -3.92 0.13
CA ASP A 51 -1.17 -3.66 1.32
C ASP A 51 -0.67 -2.20 1.42
N PHE A 52 -0.77 -1.38 0.37
CA PHE A 52 -0.35 0.01 0.48
C PHE A 52 -1.47 0.91 1.05
N PRO A 53 -1.16 1.72 2.08
CA PRO A 53 -2.16 2.54 2.76
C PRO A 53 -2.83 3.60 1.86
N TRP A 54 -2.21 3.98 0.74
CA TRP A 54 -2.76 4.97 -0.21
C TRP A 54 -3.80 4.39 -1.20
N ILE A 55 -4.01 3.06 -1.26
CA ILE A 55 -5.03 2.40 -2.11
C ILE A 55 -6.30 2.02 -1.29
N GLY A 56 -6.34 2.32 0.01
CA GLY A 56 -7.53 2.11 0.85
C GLY A 56 -7.72 0.68 1.34
N GLY A 57 -6.70 -0.18 1.23
CA GLY A 57 -6.64 -1.47 1.92
C GLY A 57 -6.06 -1.35 3.33
N THR A 58 -6.22 -2.40 4.14
CA THR A 58 -5.54 -2.52 5.44
C THR A 58 -4.08 -2.90 5.20
N PRO A 59 -3.12 -2.01 5.49
CA PRO A 59 -1.76 -2.24 5.04
C PRO A 59 -1.11 -3.40 5.80
N GLY A 60 -0.62 -4.39 5.05
CA GLY A 60 0.17 -5.49 5.60
C GLY A 60 1.46 -4.99 6.29
N PRO A 61 2.02 -5.79 7.22
CA PRO A 61 3.16 -5.37 8.04
C PRO A 61 4.42 -5.03 7.24
N ARG A 62 4.56 -5.57 6.03
CA ARG A 62 5.70 -5.27 5.14
C ARG A 62 5.54 -3.90 4.48
N ALA A 63 4.33 -3.56 4.05
CA ALA A 63 4.06 -2.27 3.43
C ALA A 63 4.12 -1.14 4.46
N THR A 64 3.66 -1.36 5.70
CA THR A 64 3.82 -0.36 6.78
C THR A 64 5.28 -0.12 7.15
N LEU A 65 6.11 -1.18 7.19
CA LEU A 65 7.54 -1.03 7.42
C LEU A 65 8.21 -0.24 6.29
N PHE A 66 7.88 -0.55 5.04
CA PHE A 66 8.39 0.18 3.89
C PHE A 66 8.01 1.66 3.93
N THR A 67 6.73 1.98 4.17
CA THR A 67 6.27 3.38 4.25
C THR A 67 6.89 4.12 5.42
N ALA A 68 7.05 3.47 6.58
CA ALA A 68 7.73 4.07 7.73
C ALA A 68 9.19 4.40 7.41
N ILE A 69 9.95 3.47 6.83
CA ILE A 69 11.35 3.70 6.43
C ILE A 69 11.42 4.85 5.41
N TRP A 70 10.54 4.83 4.41
CA TRP A 70 10.52 5.82 3.35
C TRP A 70 10.19 7.24 3.87
N ILE A 71 9.18 7.37 4.72
CA ILE A 71 8.83 8.65 5.37
C ILE A 71 10.00 9.14 6.22
N THR A 72 10.63 8.26 6.99
CA THR A 72 11.77 8.63 7.84
C THR A 72 12.94 9.15 7.00
N ALA A 73 13.24 8.51 5.87
CA ALA A 73 14.27 8.97 4.94
C ALA A 73 13.97 10.37 4.37
N ILE A 74 12.71 10.64 3.99
CA ILE A 74 12.29 11.98 3.51
C ILE A 74 12.46 13.03 4.60
N VAL A 75 12.06 12.72 5.84
CA VAL A 75 12.20 13.65 6.98
C VAL A 75 13.68 13.99 7.21
N ILE A 76 14.56 12.98 7.20
CA ILE A 76 16.00 13.20 7.36
C ILE A 76 16.51 14.10 6.23
N LEU A 77 16.17 13.82 4.97
CA LEU A 77 16.58 14.65 3.84
C LEU A 77 16.09 16.10 3.96
N ALA A 78 14.85 16.30 4.38
CA ALA A 78 14.30 17.64 4.59
C ALA A 78 15.06 18.42 5.67
N LEU A 79 15.40 17.76 6.79
CA LEU A 79 16.22 18.35 7.85
C LEU A 79 17.64 18.64 7.38
N SER A 80 18.25 17.74 6.60
CA SER A 80 19.59 17.97 6.02
C SER A 80 19.62 19.15 5.06
N ILE A 81 18.55 19.36 4.27
CA ILE A 81 18.43 20.54 3.40
C ILE A 81 18.37 21.82 4.24
N LEU A 82 17.53 21.84 5.28
CA LEU A 82 17.42 22.99 6.19
C LEU A 82 18.78 23.34 6.83
N VAL A 83 19.48 22.33 7.34
CA VAL A 83 20.83 22.53 7.93
C VAL A 83 21.82 23.04 6.89
N SER A 84 21.77 22.54 5.65
CA SER A 84 22.65 23.00 4.57
C SER A 84 22.42 24.47 4.23
N PHE A 85 21.17 24.94 4.24
CA PHE A 85 20.86 26.37 4.07
C PHE A 85 21.37 27.22 5.23
N VAL A 86 21.25 26.74 6.47
CA VAL A 86 21.77 27.46 7.66
C VAL A 86 23.29 27.59 7.61
N LEU A 87 23.99 26.56 7.13
CA LEU A 87 25.44 26.56 6.99
C LEU A 87 25.95 27.24 5.70
N MET A 88 25.06 27.81 4.89
CA MET A 88 25.36 28.43 3.58
C MET A 88 26.03 27.48 2.57
N GLU A 89 25.81 26.17 2.70
CA GLU A 89 26.30 25.13 1.79
C GLU A 89 25.32 24.95 0.61
N PHE A 90 25.24 25.96 -0.26
CA PHE A 90 24.23 26.02 -1.32
C PHE A 90 24.33 24.90 -2.36
N VAL A 91 25.55 24.45 -2.69
CA VAL A 91 25.75 23.35 -3.65
C VAL A 91 25.22 22.04 -3.07
N LEU A 92 25.50 21.78 -1.80
CA LEU A 92 25.00 20.59 -1.10
C LEU A 92 23.47 20.61 -1.00
N ALA A 93 22.88 21.76 -0.68
CA ALA A 93 21.43 21.91 -0.63
C ALA A 93 20.78 21.58 -1.98
N LEU A 94 21.38 22.02 -3.10
CA LEU A 94 20.86 21.73 -4.44
C LEU A 94 20.95 20.24 -4.79
N VAL A 95 22.05 19.57 -4.42
CA VAL A 95 22.19 18.12 -4.58
C VAL A 95 21.14 17.37 -3.75
N LEU A 96 20.90 17.79 -2.50
CA LEU A 96 19.90 17.16 -1.63
C LEU A 96 18.48 17.34 -2.17
N ILE A 97 18.15 18.48 -2.78
CA ILE A 97 16.85 18.69 -3.44
C ILE A 97 16.66 17.70 -4.60
N VAL A 98 17.69 17.49 -5.42
CA VAL A 98 17.64 16.49 -6.51
C VAL A 98 17.48 15.08 -5.92
N LEU A 99 18.18 14.77 -4.83
CA LEU A 99 18.06 13.48 -4.15
C LEU A 99 16.63 13.25 -3.62
N VAL A 100 15.99 14.27 -3.05
CA VAL A 100 14.59 14.22 -2.60
C VAL A 100 13.66 13.92 -3.77
N ALA A 101 13.86 14.52 -4.96
CA ALA A 101 13.04 14.22 -6.13
C ALA A 101 13.16 12.74 -6.58
N ILE A 102 14.37 12.18 -6.52
CA ILE A 102 14.61 10.75 -6.84
C ILE A 102 13.94 9.86 -5.79
N VAL A 103 14.17 10.12 -4.50
CA VAL A 103 13.59 9.32 -3.41
C VAL A 103 12.07 9.45 -3.36
N GLY A 104 11.55 10.63 -3.68
CA GLY A 104 10.11 10.91 -3.75
C GLY A 104 9.38 10.19 -4.88
N SER A 105 10.07 9.93 -6.01
CA SER A 105 9.49 9.25 -7.18
C SER A 105 9.62 7.73 -7.13
N LEU A 106 10.48 7.18 -6.27
CA LEU A 106 10.68 5.73 -6.10
C LEU A 106 9.39 4.92 -5.85
N PRO A 107 8.45 5.33 -4.97
CA PRO A 107 7.23 4.55 -4.76
C PRO A 107 6.36 4.51 -6.01
N MET A 108 6.31 5.61 -6.77
CA MET A 108 5.55 5.67 -8.01
C MET A 108 6.12 4.70 -9.05
N LEU A 109 7.45 4.67 -9.20
CA LEU A 109 8.13 3.72 -10.08
C LEU A 109 7.90 2.26 -9.64
N PHE A 110 7.92 2.01 -8.32
CA PHE A 110 7.64 0.69 -7.77
C PHE A 110 6.20 0.23 -8.04
N LEU A 111 5.21 1.14 -7.92
CA LEU A 111 3.80 0.86 -8.22
C LEU A 111 3.53 0.65 -9.71
N ILE A 112 4.27 1.32 -10.59
CA ILE A 112 4.17 1.09 -12.04
C ILE A 112 4.80 -0.24 -12.39
N GLY A 113 5.99 -0.54 -11.84
CA GLY A 113 6.68 -1.80 -12.06
C GLY A 113 5.95 -3.01 -11.51
N SER A 114 5.19 -2.88 -10.40
CA SER A 114 4.41 -3.98 -9.83
C SER A 114 3.09 -4.26 -10.57
N ARG A 115 2.68 -3.39 -11.49
CA ARG A 115 1.47 -3.56 -12.33
C ARG A 115 1.75 -4.23 -13.68
N ILE A 116 3.02 -4.44 -14.03
CA ILE A 116 3.49 -5.13 -15.25
C ILE A 116 3.76 -6.59 -14.89
#